data_AF-A0A1H6U1B5-F1
#
_entry.id   AF-A0A1H6U1B5-F1
#
_cell.length_a   1.000
_cell.length_b   1.000
_cell.length_c   1.000
_cell.angle_alpha   90.00
_cell.angle_beta   90.00
_cell.angle_gamma   90.00
#
_symmetry.space_group_name_H-M   'P 1'
#
loop_
_entity.id
_entity.type
_entity.pdbx_description
1 polymer ?
#
loop_
_entity_poly.entity_id
_entity_poly.type
_entity_poly.pdbx_seq_one_letter_code
_entity_poly.pdbx_strand_id
1 'polypeptide(L)' 'MKRTPRKVLIVLILAAIGALAWHFDLFRAGDCLTQGGTWNWDGNFCRLDSLPARAPD' A
#
# COMPACT_ATOMS: atom_id res chain seq x y z
N MET A 1 -8.07 -28.69 -24.99
CA MET A 1 -7.40 -27.97 -23.88
C MET A 1 -8.34 -27.90 -22.68
N LYS A 2 -7.92 -28.40 -21.52
CA LYS A 2 -8.71 -28.39 -20.27
C LYS A 2 -8.84 -26.93 -19.84
N ARG A 3 -10.01 -26.32 -20.00
CA ARG A 3 -10.24 -24.93 -19.57
C ARG A 3 -9.98 -24.87 -18.07
N THR A 4 -8.90 -24.22 -17.66
CA THR A 4 -8.66 -23.89 -16.26
C THR A 4 -9.94 -23.21 -15.76
N PRO A 5 -10.58 -23.72 -14.69
CA PRO A 5 -11.86 -23.18 -14.26
C PRO A 5 -11.63 -21.70 -13.93
N ARG A 6 -12.38 -20.81 -14.58
CA ARG A 6 -12.25 -19.33 -14.48
C ARG A 6 -12.10 -18.84 -13.02
N LYS A 7 -12.70 -19.56 -12.08
CA LYS A 7 -12.60 -19.34 -10.63
C LYS A 7 -11.15 -19.41 -10.11
N VAL A 8 -10.35 -20.38 -10.57
CA VAL A 8 -8.95 -20.54 -10.16
C VAL A 8 -8.12 -19.35 -10.64
N LEU A 9 -8.33 -18.89 -11.87
CA LEU A 9 -7.64 -17.72 -12.39
C LEU A 9 -7.96 -16.46 -11.56
N ILE A 10 -9.23 -16.26 -11.18
CA ILE A 10 -9.65 -15.15 -10.32
C ILE A 10 -8.94 -15.22 -8.96
N VAL A 11 -8.90 -16.40 -8.34
CA VAL A 11 -8.22 -16.59 -7.04
C VAL A 11 -6.73 -16.26 -7.14
N LEU A 12 -6.06 -16.73 -8.20
CA LEU A 12 -4.64 -16.44 -8.41
C LEU A 12 -4.38 -14.93 -8.61
N ILE A 13 -5.26 -14.24 -9.33
CA ILE A 13 -5.16 -12.79 -9.52
C ILE A 13 -5.32 -12.05 -8.18
N LEU A 14 -6.32 -12.41 -7.38
CA LEU A 14 -6.54 -11.79 -6.08
C LEU A 14 -5.36 -12.04 -5.12
N ALA A 15 -4.82 -13.26 -5.11
CA ALA A 15 -3.64 -13.58 -4.32
C ALA A 15 -2.41 -12.77 -4.75
N ALA A 16 -2.19 -12.63 -6.06
CA ALA A 16 -1.10 -11.82 -6.60
C ALA A 16 -1.23 -10.34 -6.23
N ILE A 17 -2.44 -9.77 -6.34
CA ILE A 17 -2.71 -8.38 -5.94
C ILE A 17 -2.47 -8.18 -4.45
N GLY A 18 -2.95 -9.09 -3.60
CA GLY A 18 -2.73 -9.04 -2.16
C GLY A 18 -1.25 -9.13 -1.78
N ALA A 19 -0.50 -10.02 -2.43
CA ALA A 19 0.94 -10.16 -2.21
C ALA A 19 1.72 -8.90 -2.61
N LEU A 20 1.37 -8.28 -3.75
CA LEU A 20 1.96 -7.02 -4.17
C LEU A 20 1.62 -5.89 -3.18
N ALA A 21 0.36 -5.80 -2.74
CA ALA A 21 -0.04 -4.79 -1.76
C ALA A 21 0.70 -4.91 -0.43
N TRP A 22 0.96 -6.15 0.01
CA TRP A 22 1.78 -6.41 1.20
C TRP A 22 3.25 -6.05 0.97
N HIS A 23 3.84 -6.50 -0.15
CA HIS A 23 5.27 -6.30 -0.44
C HIS A 23 5.65 -4.83 -0.57
N PHE A 24 4.75 -4.01 -1.12
CA PHE A 24 4.96 -2.58 -1.31
C PHE A 24 4.27 -1.74 -0.22
N ASP A 25 3.97 -2.28 0.96
CA ASP A 25 3.36 -1.52 2.08
C ASP A 25 2.15 -0.63 1.66
N LEU A 26 1.40 -1.03 0.60
CA LEU A 26 0.39 -0.17 -0.03
C LEU A 26 -0.77 0.17 0.92
N PHE A 27 -1.05 -0.73 1.87
CA PHE A 27 -2.03 -0.50 2.92
C PHE A 27 -1.60 0.64 3.86
N ARG A 28 -0.32 0.67 4.26
CA ARG A 28 0.22 1.71 5.15
C ARG A 28 0.36 3.04 4.41
N ALA A 29 0.79 3.00 3.16
CA ALA A 29 0.81 4.17 2.29
C ALA A 29 -0.60 4.74 2.09
N GLY A 30 -1.59 3.87 1.87
CA GLY A 30 -3.01 4.24 1.77
C GLY A 30 -3.53 4.88 3.06
N ASP A 31 -3.29 4.25 4.21
CA ASP A 31 -3.66 4.81 5.52
C ASP A 31 -2.99 6.15 5.80
N CYS A 32 -1.76 6.36 5.31
CA CYS A 32 -1.09 7.65 5.40
C CYS A 32 -1.79 8.72 4.56
N LEU A 33 -2.16 8.38 3.32
CA LEU A 33 -2.89 9.28 2.41
C LEU A 33 -4.28 9.64 2.96
N THR A 34 -5.02 8.69 3.52
CA THR A 34 -6.33 8.97 4.13
C THR A 34 -6.23 9.83 5.38
N GLN A 35 -5.09 9.83 6.07
CA GLN A 35 -4.77 10.71 7.19
C GLN A 35 -4.23 12.09 6.76
N GLY A 36 -4.16 12.37 5.45
CA GLY A 36 -3.64 13.64 4.93
C GLY A 36 -2.12 13.77 5.04
N GLY A 37 -1.41 12.64 5.02
CA GLY A 37 0.04 12.58 4.93
C GLY A 37 0.51 12.09 3.57
N THR A 38 1.79 12.28 3.31
CA THR A 38 2.50 11.75 2.17
C THR A 38 3.39 10.59 2.62
N TRP A 39 3.28 9.44 1.93
CA TRP A 39 4.09 8.27 2.20
C TRP A 39 5.51 8.44 1.65
N ASN A 40 6.53 8.23 2.48
CA ASN A 40 7.93 8.21 2.08
C ASN A 40 8.38 6.77 1.83
N TRP A 41 8.66 6.46 0.56
CA TRP A 41 9.09 5.13 0.11
C TRP A 41 10.52 4.78 0.54
N ASP A 42 11.42 5.75 0.60
CA ASP A 42 12.84 5.52 0.94
C ASP A 42 13.03 5.16 2.42
N GLY A 43 12.23 5.78 3.30
CA GLY A 43 12.31 5.61 4.75
C GLY A 43 11.20 4.78 5.37
N ASN A 44 10.22 4.31 4.57
CA ASN A 44 9.05 3.56 5.03
C ASN A 44 8.29 4.23 6.20
N PHE A 45 8.05 5.54 6.10
CA PHE A 45 7.32 6.29 7.11
C PHE A 45 6.27 7.23 6.49
N CYS A 46 5.22 7.52 7.27
CA CYS A 46 4.22 8.51 6.90
C CYS A 46 4.64 9.91 7.36
N ARG A 47 4.72 10.86 6.43
CA ARG A 47 4.92 12.28 6.73
C ARG A 47 3.57 12.99 6.71
N LEU A 48 3.08 13.43 7.86
CA LEU A 48 1.85 14.24 7.92
C LEU A 48 2.13 15.65 7.40
N ASP A 49 1.38 16.08 6.38
CA ASP A 49 1.57 17.39 5.75
C ASP A 49 0.98 18.54 6.59
N SER A 50 0.10 18.21 7.54
CA SER A 50 -0.54 19.16 8.46
C SER A 50 0.24 19.47 9.73
N LEU A 51 1.29 18.69 10.05
CA LEU A 51 2.08 18.94 11.27
C LEU A 51 3.06 20.11 11.04
N PRO A 52 3.08 21.13 11.92
CA PRO A 52 4.07 22.19 11.84
C PRO A 52 5.47 21.59 11.97
N ALA A 53 6.42 22.07 11.15
CA ALA A 53 7.82 21.72 11.29
C ALA A 53 8.24 21.98 12.75
N ARG A 54 8.80 20.96 13.40
CA ARG A 54 9.28 21.04 14.78
C ARG A 54 10.10 22.33 14.94
N ALA A 55 9.69 23.18 15.88
CA ALA A 55 10.43 24.40 16.20
C ALA A 55 11.87 24.00 16.60
N PRO A 56 12.90 24.70 16.10
CA PRO A 56 14.27 24.46 16.55
C PRO A 56 14.36 24.77 18.04
N ASP A 57 15.03 23.86 18.76
CA ASP A 57 15.30 23.88 20.20
C ASP A 57 15.94 25.21 20.68
#